data_AF-A0AB38BUT2-F1
#
_entry.id   AF-A0AB38BUT2-F1
#
_cell.length_a   1.000
_cell.length_b   1.000
_cell.length_c   1.000
_cell.angle_alpha   90.00
_cell.angle_beta   90.00
_cell.angle_gamma   90.00
#
_symmetry.space_group_name_H-M   'P 1'
#
loop_
_entity.id
_entity.type
_entity.pdbx_description
1 polymer ?
#
loop_
_entity_poly.entity_id
_entity_poly.type
_entity_poly.pdbx_seq_one_letter_code
_entity_poly.pdbx_strand_id
1 'polypeptide(L)'
;MGIIPGFARTTRAEVLRVKTLPYVEAARLGGASWTRTLLRHILPNAWGPVAVLATLDFGAAILATAGLSFLGFGAEPPAAEWGTLIANGRHFLMTAPWVSLLPGLFVVAIVFSFNHIARTLEEIQR
;
A
#
# COMPACT_ATOMS: atom_id res chain seq x y z
N MET A 1 -11.73 6.92 -2.21
CA MET A 1 -11.71 7.65 -3.50
C MET A 1 -10.68 8.76 -3.40
N GLY A 2 -9.49 8.54 -3.98
CA GLY A 2 -8.37 9.48 -3.88
C GLY A 2 -6.97 8.86 -3.94
N ILE A 3 -6.83 7.54 -4.10
CA ILE A 3 -5.52 6.87 -4.21
C ILE A 3 -4.70 7.54 -5.33
N ILE A 4 -5.28 7.66 -6.53
CA ILE A 4 -4.60 8.27 -7.69
C ILE A 4 -4.20 9.75 -7.41
N PRO A 5 -5.09 10.65 -6.97
CA PRO A 5 -4.70 12.01 -6.59
C PRO A 5 -3.63 12.09 -5.49
N GLY A 6 -3.71 11.24 -4.47
CA GLY A 6 -2.74 11.18 -3.38
C GLY A 6 -1.35 10.80 -3.88
N PHE A 7 -1.27 9.69 -4.62
CA PHE A 7 -0.06 9.23 -5.28
C PHE A 7 0.54 10.27 -6.22
N ALA A 8 -0.27 10.88 -7.08
CA ALA A 8 0.18 11.89 -8.04
C ALA A 8 0.75 13.13 -7.33
N ARG A 9 0.09 13.58 -6.26
CA ARG A 9 0.57 14.72 -5.45
C ARG A 9 1.89 14.41 -4.75
N THR A 10 1.99 13.26 -4.10
CA THR A 10 3.21 12.84 -3.39
C THR A 10 4.38 12.66 -4.37
N THR A 11 4.15 11.95 -5.48
CA THR A 11 5.16 11.76 -6.52
C THR A 11 5.64 13.09 -7.08
N ARG A 12 4.73 14.02 -7.37
CA ARG A 12 5.09 15.35 -7.87
C ARG A 12 5.91 16.14 -6.85
N ALA A 13 5.55 16.10 -5.57
CA ALA A 13 6.28 16.79 -4.52
C ALA A 13 7.72 16.27 -4.40
N GLU A 14 7.91 14.95 -4.38
CA GLU A 14 9.23 14.33 -4.29
C GLU A 14 10.08 14.57 -5.54
N VAL A 15 9.50 14.48 -6.73
CA VAL A 15 10.20 14.80 -7.98
C VAL A 15 10.68 16.25 -7.98
N LEU A 16 9.85 17.20 -7.54
CA LEU A 16 10.24 18.61 -7.44
C LEU A 16 11.34 18.83 -6.40
N ARG A 17 11.28 18.16 -5.25
CA ARG A 17 12.30 18.22 -4.20
C ARG A 17 13.64 17.65 -4.66
N VAL A 18 13.62 16.49 -5.30
CA VAL A 18 14.84 15.82 -5.78
C VAL A 18 15.47 16.57 -6.95
N LYS A 19 14.65 17.18 -7.82
CA LYS A 19 15.13 17.96 -8.97
C LYS A 19 16.02 19.15 -8.56
N THR A 20 15.82 19.73 -7.37
CA THR A 20 16.61 20.87 -6.87
C THR A 20 17.88 20.45 -6.12
N LEU A 21 18.24 19.16 -6.11
CA LEU A 21 19.43 18.69 -5.40
C LEU A 21 20.72 18.94 -6.23
N PRO A 22 21.85 19.30 -5.60
CA PRO A 22 23.08 19.69 -6.32
C PRO A 22 23.64 18.64 -7.28
N TYR A 23 23.48 17.35 -6.98
CA TYR A 23 23.96 16.27 -7.86
C TYR A 23 23.13 16.16 -9.14
N VAL A 24 21.84 16.54 -9.10
CA VAL A 24 20.98 16.57 -10.29
C VAL A 24 21.36 17.73 -11.18
N GLU A 25 21.66 18.89 -10.59
CA GLU A 25 22.18 20.05 -11.31
C GLU A 25 23.53 19.75 -11.97
N ALA A 26 24.46 19.17 -11.22
CA ALA A 26 25.77 18.76 -11.72
C ALA A 26 25.66 17.75 -12.88
N ALA A 27 24.77 16.75 -12.78
CA ALA A 27 24.53 15.79 -13.86
C ALA A 27 24.01 16.47 -15.14
N ARG A 28 23.17 17.50 -15.00
CA ARG A 28 22.63 18.27 -16.12
C ARG A 28 23.69 19.18 -16.76
N LEU A 29 24.53 19.83 -15.96
CA LEU A 29 25.68 20.62 -16.44
C LEU A 29 26.72 19.74 -17.14
N GLY A 30 26.86 18.48 -16.71
CA GLY A 30 27.69 17.46 -17.37
C GLY A 30 27.12 16.89 -18.68
N GLY A 31 26.02 17.44 -19.20
CA GLY A 31 25.45 17.05 -20.50
C GLY A 31 24.53 15.83 -20.46
N ALA A 32 24.08 15.36 -19.29
CA ALA A 32 23.10 14.28 -19.23
C ALA A 32 21.74 14.70 -19.81
N SER A 33 21.15 13.87 -20.67
CA SER A 33 19.81 14.09 -21.20
C SER A 33 18.75 14.05 -20.08
N TRP A 34 17.65 14.79 -20.25
CA TRP A 34 16.57 14.85 -19.27
C TRP A 34 16.05 13.45 -18.87
N THR A 35 15.85 12.57 -19.86
CA THR A 35 15.37 11.20 -19.62
C THR A 35 16.36 10.39 -18.78
N ARG A 36 17.67 10.52 -19.04
CA ARG A 36 18.71 9.85 -18.26
C ARG A 36 18.77 10.38 -16.83
N THR A 37 18.66 11.70 -16.65
CA THR A 37 18.62 12.33 -15.33
C THR A 37 17.37 11.90 -14.56
N LEU A 38 16.21 11.87 -15.21
CA LEU A 38 14.96 11.44 -14.62
C LEU A 38 15.04 9.98 -14.12
N LEU A 39 15.35 9.03 -15.01
CA LEU A 39 15.31 7.60 -14.68
C LEU A 39 16.43 7.15 -13.74
N ARG A 40 17.62 7.76 -13.82
CA ARG A 40 18.79 7.33 -13.04
C ARG A 40 18.97 8.09 -11.73
N HIS A 41 18.53 9.35 -11.66
CA HIS A 41 18.82 10.22 -10.52
C HIS A 41 17.55 10.69 -9.80
N ILE A 42 16.47 11.02 -10.53
CA ILE A 42 15.28 11.59 -9.88
C ILE A 42 14.35 10.47 -9.38
N LEU A 43 13.96 9.55 -10.27
CA LEU A 43 12.97 8.52 -9.97
C LEU A 43 13.38 7.58 -8.81
N PRO A 44 14.62 7.05 -8.77
CA PRO A 44 15.04 6.17 -7.68
C PRO A 44 15.07 6.89 -6.31
N ASN A 45 15.35 8.19 -6.31
CA ASN A 45 15.42 9.00 -5.08
C ASN A 45 14.05 9.53 -4.64
N ALA A 46 13.08 9.64 -5.55
CA ALA A 46 11.71 10.06 -5.26
C ALA A 46 10.77 8.88 -4.93
N TRP A 47 11.20 7.63 -5.15
CA TRP A 47 10.40 6.42 -4.94
C TRP A 47 10.01 6.19 -3.47
N GLY A 48 10.86 6.64 -2.55
CA GLY A 48 10.72 6.29 -1.14
C GLY A 48 9.35 6.62 -0.53
N PRO A 49 8.91 7.88 -0.52
CA PRO A 49 7.61 8.26 0.04
C PRO A 49 6.42 7.67 -0.73
N VAL A 50 6.60 7.41 -2.02
CA VAL A 50 5.59 6.73 -2.85
C VAL A 50 5.39 5.27 -2.41
N ALA A 51 6.48 4.58 -2.07
CA ALA A 51 6.42 3.21 -1.57
C ALA A 51 5.73 3.11 -0.21
N VAL A 52 5.98 4.08 0.69
CA VAL A 52 5.29 4.16 2.00
C VAL A 52 3.78 4.30 1.79
N LEU A 53 3.37 5.25 0.95
CA LEU A 53 1.95 5.47 0.63
C LEU A 53 1.31 4.22 0.01
N ALA A 54 2.01 3.56 -0.92
CA ALA A 54 1.51 2.34 -1.54
C ALA A 54 1.28 1.20 -0.55
N THR A 55 2.17 1.06 0.42
CA THR A 55 2.07 0.03 1.46
C THR A 55 0.87 0.29 2.37
N LEU A 56 0.62 1.56 2.73
CA LEU A 56 -0.54 1.96 3.53
C LEU A 56 -1.87 1.73 2.78
N ASP A 57 -1.94 2.19 1.53
CA ASP A 57 -3.14 2.03 0.70
C ASP A 57 -3.44 0.56 0.39
N PHE A 58 -2.43 -0.30 0.31
CA PHE A 58 -2.62 -1.75 0.16
C PHE A 58 -3.32 -2.36 1.38
N GLY A 59 -2.91 -2.00 2.59
CA GLY A 59 -3.59 -2.43 3.83
C GLY A 59 -5.03 -1.95 3.90
N ALA A 60 -5.28 -0.70 3.52
CA ALA A 60 -6.64 -0.15 3.43
C ALA A 60 -7.51 -0.86 2.38
N ALA A 61 -6.93 -1.21 1.22
CA ALA A 61 -7.61 -1.96 0.18
C ALA A 61 -8.04 -3.36 0.66
N ILE A 62 -7.16 -4.08 1.38
CA ILE A 62 -7.51 -5.38 1.98
C ILE A 62 -8.68 -5.26 2.95
N LEU A 63 -8.66 -4.26 3.84
CA LEU A 63 -9.77 -4.03 4.76
C LEU A 63 -11.06 -3.70 4.02
N ALA A 64 -10.99 -2.88 2.98
CA ALA A 64 -12.14 -2.52 2.18
C ALA A 64 -12.74 -3.73 1.45
N THR A 65 -11.90 -4.57 0.82
CA THR A 65 -12.37 -5.78 0.12
C THR A 65 -12.92 -6.81 1.10
N ALA A 66 -12.25 -7.06 2.23
CA ALA A 66 -12.73 -7.95 3.27
C ALA A 66 -14.05 -7.45 3.90
N GLY A 67 -14.18 -6.14 4.13
CA GLY A 67 -15.42 -5.53 4.64
C GLY A 67 -16.56 -5.66 3.64
N LEU A 68 -16.30 -5.41 2.35
CA LEU A 68 -17.31 -5.56 1.29
C LEU A 68 -17.76 -7.01 1.13
N SER A 69 -16.81 -7.94 1.20
CA SER A 69 -17.05 -9.38 1.19
C SER A 69 -17.89 -9.84 2.39
N PHE A 70 -17.61 -9.30 3.59
CA PHE A 70 -18.42 -9.54 4.79
C PHE A 70 -19.87 -9.04 4.65
N LEU A 71 -20.08 -7.93 3.92
CA LEU A 71 -21.41 -7.39 3.62
C LEU A 71 -22.16 -8.15 2.52
N GLY A 72 -21.54 -9.16 1.90
CA GLY A 72 -22.18 -10.02 0.90
C GLY A 72 -21.92 -9.62 -0.55
N PHE A 73 -21.01 -8.68 -0.81
CA PHE A 73 -20.56 -8.35 -2.17
C PHE A 73 -19.21 -9.01 -2.52
N GLY A 74 -18.89 -10.10 -1.83
CA GLY A 74 -17.70 -10.90 -2.13
C GLY A 74 -17.93 -11.81 -3.34
N ALA A 75 -16.86 -12.46 -3.81
CA ALA A 75 -16.97 -13.50 -4.82
C ALA A 75 -17.94 -14.62 -4.39
N GLU A 76 -18.72 -15.12 -5.36
CA GLU A 76 -19.65 -16.23 -5.14
C GLU A 76 -18.89 -17.52 -4.80
N PRO A 77 -19.45 -18.42 -3.95
CA PRO A 77 -18.89 -19.76 -3.75
C PRO A 77 -18.62 -20.44 -5.11
N PRO A 78 -17.47 -21.13 -5.31
CA PRO A 78 -16.57 -21.74 -4.32
C PRO A 78 -15.36 -20.88 -3.90
N ALA A 79 -15.28 -19.62 -4.32
CA ALA A 79 -14.16 -18.76 -3.99
C ALA A 79 -14.15 -18.42 -2.48
N ALA A 80 -13.08 -18.80 -1.79
CA ALA A 80 -12.92 -18.50 -0.37
C ALA A 80 -12.39 -17.07 -0.18
N GLU A 81 -13.28 -16.12 0.13
CA GLU A 81 -12.86 -14.78 0.55
C GLU A 81 -12.89 -14.64 2.07
N TRP A 82 -11.91 -13.92 2.62
CA TRP A 82 -11.78 -13.79 4.07
C TRP A 82 -13.00 -13.12 4.72
N GLY A 83 -13.60 -12.13 4.07
CA GLY A 83 -14.79 -11.44 4.58
C GLY A 83 -16.03 -12.33 4.66
N THR A 84 -16.33 -13.07 3.59
CA THR A 84 -17.42 -14.05 3.58
C THR A 84 -17.17 -15.21 4.55
N LEU A 85 -15.92 -15.66 4.74
CA LEU A 85 -15.59 -16.66 5.76
C LEU A 85 -15.93 -16.17 7.18
N ILE A 86 -15.59 -14.92 7.51
CA ILE A 86 -15.95 -14.31 8.79
C ILE A 86 -17.48 -14.23 8.92
N ALA A 87 -18.16 -13.76 7.88
CA ALA A 87 -19.62 -13.61 7.86
C ALA A 87 -20.37 -14.93 8.03
N ASN A 88 -19.95 -15.99 7.34
CA ASN A 88 -20.55 -17.31 7.46
C ASN A 88 -20.23 -17.95 8.81
N GLY A 89 -18.99 -17.80 9.29
CA GLY A 89 -18.53 -18.30 10.57
C GLY A 89 -19.29 -17.76 11.78
N ARG A 90 -19.98 -16.61 11.66
CA ARG A 90 -20.78 -16.01 12.75
C ARG A 90 -21.87 -16.95 13.28
N HIS A 91 -22.41 -17.82 12.43
CA HIS A 91 -23.46 -18.79 12.80
C HIS A 91 -22.91 -19.92 13.67
N PHE A 92 -21.59 -20.12 13.67
CA PHE A 92 -20.89 -21.16 14.39
C PHE A 92 -20.14 -20.64 15.62
N LEU A 93 -20.39 -19.41 16.08
CA LEU A 93 -19.62 -18.84 17.20
C LEU A 93 -19.75 -19.65 18.50
N MET A 94 -20.90 -20.28 18.73
CA MET A 94 -21.13 -21.09 19.94
C MET A 94 -20.60 -22.52 19.82
N THR A 95 -20.38 -23.02 18.59
CA THR A 95 -20.02 -24.43 18.33
C THR A 95 -18.59 -24.59 17.80
N ALA A 96 -18.15 -23.69 16.93
CA ALA A 96 -16.85 -23.65 16.27
C ALA A 96 -16.38 -22.20 16.04
N PRO A 97 -16.06 -21.43 17.09
CA PRO A 97 -15.70 -20.01 16.98
C PRO A 97 -14.47 -19.75 16.10
N TRP A 98 -13.56 -20.71 15.98
CA TRP A 98 -12.36 -20.62 15.13
C TRP A 98 -12.69 -20.41 13.65
N VAL A 99 -13.86 -20.84 13.18
CA VAL A 99 -14.30 -20.69 11.78
C VAL A 99 -14.43 -19.21 11.40
N SER A 100 -14.85 -18.35 12.33
CA SER A 100 -14.92 -16.90 12.13
C SER A 100 -13.65 -16.18 12.61
N LEU A 101 -13.08 -16.62 13.74
CA LEU A 101 -11.96 -15.93 14.38
C LEU A 101 -10.64 -16.06 13.60
N LEU A 102 -10.33 -17.23 13.03
CA LEU A 102 -9.05 -17.43 12.32
C LEU A 102 -8.94 -16.52 11.09
N PRO A 103 -9.91 -16.46 10.17
CA PRO A 103 -9.85 -15.52 9.05
C PRO A 103 -9.76 -14.06 9.51
N GLY A 104 -10.48 -13.68 10.57
CA GLY A 104 -10.41 -12.34 11.15
C GLY A 104 -9.01 -11.99 11.67
N LEU A 105 -8.39 -12.92 12.42
CA LEU A 105 -7.03 -12.75 12.93
C LEU A 105 -6.00 -12.66 11.79
N PHE A 106 -6.17 -13.44 10.73
CA PHE A 106 -5.32 -13.35 9.53
C PHE A 106 -5.40 -11.97 8.87
N VAL A 107 -6.60 -11.42 8.68
CA VAL A 107 -6.78 -10.07 8.14
C VAL A 107 -6.07 -9.04 9.01
N VAL A 108 -6.26 -9.11 10.34
CA VAL A 108 -5.59 -8.21 11.30
C VAL A 108 -4.07 -8.33 11.20
N ALA A 109 -3.53 -9.55 11.20
CA ALA A 109 -2.09 -9.79 11.13
C ALA A 109 -1.47 -9.23 9.84
N ILE A 110 -2.13 -9.42 8.69
CA ILE A 110 -1.67 -8.91 7.41
C ILE A 110 -1.68 -7.39 7.41
N VAL A 111 -2.80 -6.76 7.79
CA VAL A 111 -2.93 -5.31 7.79
C VAL A 111 -1.93 -4.66 8.76
N PHE A 112 -1.72 -5.28 9.92
CA PHE A 112 -0.71 -4.85 10.88
C PHE A 112 0.70 -4.97 10.30
N SER A 113 1.01 -6.06 9.59
CA SER A 113 2.31 -6.26 8.93
C SER A 113 2.57 -5.19 7.86
N PHE A 114 1.58 -4.86 7.02
CA PHE A 114 1.70 -3.78 6.03
C PHE A 114 1.88 -2.41 6.68
N ASN A 115 1.14 -2.11 7.75
CA ASN A 115 1.34 -0.87 8.51
C ASN A 115 2.76 -0.80 9.11
N HIS A 116 3.25 -1.92 9.65
CA HIS A 116 4.60 -1.99 10.19
C HIS A 116 5.67 -1.78 9.10
N ILE A 117 5.54 -2.44 7.95
CA ILE A 117 6.43 -2.26 6.80
C ILE A 117 6.44 -0.80 6.34
N ALA A 118 5.27 -0.15 6.26
CA ALA A 118 5.18 1.25 5.85
C ALA A 118 5.96 2.16 6.80
N ARG A 119 5.83 1.93 8.11
CA ARG A 119 6.58 2.67 9.13
C ARG A 119 8.09 2.42 9.03
N THR A 120 8.51 1.17 8.86
CA THR A 120 9.94 0.85 8.70
C THR A 120 10.53 1.49 7.45
N LEU A 121 9.77 1.54 6.35
CA LEU A 121 10.17 2.24 5.13
C LEU A 121 10.28 3.76 5.33
N GLU A 122 9.38 4.36 6.11
CA GLU A 122 9.46 5.78 6.49
C GLU A 122 10.71 6.06 7.34
N GLU A 123 11.01 5.18 8.30
CA GLU A 123 12.17 5.32 9.20
C GLU A 123 13.51 5.24 8.45
N ILE A 124 13.63 4.37 7.44
CA ILE A 124 14.84 4.26 6.59
C ILE A 124 15.09 5.52 5.74
N GLN A 125 14.06 6.34 5.51
CA GLN A 125 14.13 7.52 4.63
C GLN A 125 14.40 8.84 5.36
N ARG A 126 14.40 8.83 6.70
CA ARG A 126 14.78 9.98 7.53
C ARG A 126 16.29 10.00 7.78
#